data_AF-A0A0F9QXE5-F1
#
_entry.id   AF-A0A0F9QXE5-F1
#
_cell.length_a   1.000
_cell.length_b   1.000
_cell.length_c   1.000
_cell.angle_alpha   90.00
_cell.angle_beta   90.00
_cell.angle_gamma   90.00
#
_symmetry.space_group_name_H-M   'P 1'
#
loop_
_entity.id
_entity.type
_entity.pdbx_description
1 polymer ?
#
loop_
_entity_poly.entity_id
_entity_poly.type
_entity_poly.pdbx_seq_one_letter_code
_entity_poly.pdbx_strand_id
1 'polypeptide(L)'
;MAVAVAPGTHLYPGYVTVGKRDSNGYFQGQIADPDTPGTDVTSSAMKLENITAFDPGTDTKPTITITGGQQTLGKVRLPASELSTPTFTLTEFDEAFHALFVGNYTNDAAYNTARVIRPLNAYQEDFIDCFVRFHIRRTHRTSTSFVQYWDIYTYLNAVIEQTSGPAVTEQTGNATNPGNIGYSLNLSPSTRDITGELLSGMTLGAQDDKDVALVHRSLLPLQTTVYNADGIEVVFTLGFRPSTTDATGAIGNNYTLNGVQASVTSVVVATGVVTISAAGSSADIAIVDGTTEWTAI
;
A
#
# COMPACT_ATOMS: atom_id res chain seq x y z
N MET A 1 -38.98 20.46 5.89
CA MET A 1 -38.89 19.10 5.30
C MET A 1 -37.43 18.90 4.92
N ALA A 2 -36.66 18.15 5.72
CA ALA A 2 -35.24 17.94 5.44
C ALA A 2 -35.13 16.90 4.31
N VAL A 3 -34.59 17.31 3.17
CA VAL A 3 -34.26 16.40 2.08
C VAL A 3 -33.05 15.59 2.53
N ALA A 4 -33.29 14.36 2.95
CA ALA A 4 -32.23 13.37 3.12
C ALA A 4 -31.73 13.02 1.71
N VAL A 5 -30.62 13.62 1.30
CA VAL A 5 -29.87 13.15 0.14
C VAL A 5 -29.20 11.86 0.58
N ALA A 6 -29.76 10.72 0.17
CA ALA A 6 -29.07 9.45 0.30
C ALA A 6 -27.71 9.58 -0.41
N PRO A 7 -26.59 9.18 0.22
CA PRO A 7 -25.33 9.08 -0.49
C PRO A 7 -25.55 8.14 -1.68
N GLY A 8 -25.37 8.65 -2.91
CA GLY A 8 -25.40 7.79 -4.09
C GLY A 8 -24.36 6.70 -3.91
N THR A 9 -24.76 5.44 -4.09
CA THR A 9 -23.86 4.29 -4.15
C THR A 9 -22.96 4.47 -5.37
N HIS A 10 -21.85 5.18 -5.21
CA HIS A 10 -20.75 5.10 -6.14
C HIS A 10 -20.12 3.73 -5.92
N LEU A 11 -20.31 2.82 -6.89
CA LEU A 11 -19.43 1.66 -7.03
C LEU A 11 -18.01 2.25 -7.23
N TYR A 12 -17.18 2.18 -6.20
CA TYR A 12 -15.82 2.69 -6.27
C TYR A 12 -14.93 1.60 -6.87
N PRO A 13 -14.36 1.79 -8.08
CA PRO A 13 -13.20 0.99 -8.48
C PRO A 13 -12.04 1.42 -7.59
N GLY A 14 -11.53 0.49 -6.79
CA GLY A 14 -10.36 0.72 -5.97
C GLY A 14 -9.42 -0.46 -6.01
N TYR A 15 -8.14 -0.19 -5.75
CA TYR A 15 -7.08 -1.20 -5.77
C TYR A 15 -6.32 -1.13 -4.46
N VAL A 16 -5.89 -2.28 -3.97
CA VAL A 16 -4.95 -2.36 -2.85
C VAL A 16 -3.65 -2.93 -3.39
N THR A 17 -2.54 -2.28 -3.05
CA THR A 17 -1.21 -2.87 -3.26
C THR A 17 -0.50 -3.07 -1.93
N VAL A 18 0.30 -4.12 -1.85
CA VAL A 18 1.05 -4.51 -0.65
C VAL A 18 2.46 -4.88 -1.04
N GLY A 19 3.44 -4.53 -0.22
CA GLY A 19 4.78 -5.10 -0.30
C GLY A 19 5.50 -5.03 1.04
N LYS A 20 6.47 -5.91 1.22
CA LYS A 20 7.28 -6.03 2.43
C LYS A 20 8.18 -4.83 2.62
N ARG A 21 8.54 -4.59 3.87
CA ARG A 21 9.48 -3.58 4.34
C ARG A 21 10.64 -4.29 5.06
N ASP A 22 11.86 -3.80 4.87
CA ASP A 22 13.01 -4.27 5.64
C ASP A 22 13.09 -3.57 7.02
N SER A 23 13.98 -4.07 7.88
CA SER A 23 14.23 -3.49 9.21
C SER A 23 14.76 -2.05 9.18
N ASN A 24 15.36 -1.61 8.06
CA ASN A 24 15.82 -0.24 7.85
C ASN A 24 14.72 0.70 7.33
N GLY A 25 13.56 0.13 7.00
CA GLY A 25 12.38 0.80 6.52
C GLY A 25 12.30 1.05 5.02
N TYR A 26 13.11 0.37 4.21
CA TYR A 26 12.98 0.40 2.76
C TYR A 26 11.93 -0.59 2.28
N PHE A 27 11.28 -0.22 1.17
CA PHE A 27 10.36 -1.11 0.47
C PHE A 27 11.14 -2.20 -0.27
N GLN A 28 10.70 -3.46 -0.10
CA GLN A 28 11.36 -4.64 -0.68
C GLN A 28 10.43 -5.49 -1.58
N GLY A 29 9.24 -4.97 -1.92
CA GLY A 29 8.31 -5.67 -2.82
C GLY A 29 7.82 -7.00 -2.27
N GLN A 30 8.02 -8.07 -3.03
CA GLN A 30 7.57 -9.43 -2.73
C GLN A 30 8.72 -10.40 -2.43
N ILE A 31 9.92 -9.88 -2.13
CA ILE A 31 11.10 -10.71 -1.84
C ILE A 31 10.83 -11.61 -0.63
N ALA A 32 11.37 -12.83 -0.63
CA ALA A 32 11.14 -13.81 0.44
C ALA A 32 11.63 -13.28 1.80
N ASP A 33 12.88 -12.85 1.87
CA ASP A 33 13.50 -12.21 3.03
C ASP A 33 13.81 -10.73 2.70
N PRO A 34 13.07 -9.76 3.28
CA PRO A 34 13.30 -8.35 3.01
C PRO A 34 14.60 -7.82 3.62
N ASP A 35 15.15 -8.45 4.66
CA ASP A 35 16.38 -7.99 5.33
C ASP A 35 17.65 -8.47 4.62
N THR A 36 17.55 -9.53 3.82
CA THR A 36 18.64 -10.03 2.97
C THR A 36 18.20 -10.19 1.52
N PRO A 37 17.91 -9.09 0.80
CA PRO A 37 17.58 -9.17 -0.61
C PRO A 37 18.78 -9.68 -1.41
N GLY A 38 18.52 -10.47 -2.44
CA GLY A 38 19.54 -10.81 -3.44
C GLY A 38 19.97 -9.57 -4.23
N THR A 39 21.19 -9.58 -4.74
CA THR A 39 21.68 -8.59 -5.71
C THR A 39 21.11 -8.86 -7.11
N ASP A 40 20.96 -7.81 -7.93
CA ASP A 40 20.31 -7.86 -9.24
C ASP A 40 18.87 -8.40 -9.16
N VAL A 41 18.14 -7.98 -8.12
CA VAL A 41 16.75 -8.39 -7.90
C VAL A 41 15.84 -7.20 -8.05
N THR A 42 14.91 -7.30 -8.99
CA THR A 42 13.80 -6.35 -9.12
C THR A 42 12.53 -6.96 -8.56
N SER A 43 11.83 -6.22 -7.70
CA SER A 43 10.59 -6.67 -7.07
C SER A 43 9.60 -5.52 -6.93
N SER A 44 8.30 -5.80 -7.10
CA SER A 44 7.26 -4.77 -7.10
C SER A 44 6.17 -5.07 -6.10
N ALA A 45 5.39 -4.05 -5.74
CA ALA A 45 4.22 -4.25 -4.87
C ALA A 45 3.23 -5.22 -5.54
N MET A 46 2.71 -6.17 -4.76
CA MET A 46 1.63 -7.04 -5.21
C MET A 46 0.35 -6.21 -5.31
N LYS A 47 -0.29 -6.24 -6.48
CA LYS A 47 -1.66 -5.74 -6.62
C LYS A 47 -2.61 -6.85 -6.19
N LEU A 48 -3.41 -6.58 -5.16
CA LEU A 48 -4.42 -7.53 -4.71
C LEU A 48 -5.56 -7.57 -5.73
N GLU A 49 -5.94 -8.78 -6.10
CA GLU A 49 -7.13 -9.03 -6.91
C GLU A 49 -8.33 -9.30 -5.99
N ASN A 50 -9.55 -9.36 -6.56
CA ASN A 50 -10.72 -9.85 -5.83
C ASN A 50 -11.17 -9.04 -4.59
N ILE A 51 -10.80 -7.77 -4.53
CA ILE A 51 -11.19 -6.87 -3.44
C ILE A 51 -12.68 -6.52 -3.54
N THR A 52 -13.43 -6.79 -2.47
CA THR A 52 -14.87 -6.42 -2.41
C THR A 52 -15.10 -5.07 -1.78
N ALA A 53 -14.34 -4.75 -0.74
CA ALA A 53 -14.46 -3.51 -0.01
C ALA A 53 -13.17 -3.24 0.77
N PHE A 54 -12.88 -1.97 0.99
CA PHE A 54 -11.86 -1.53 1.93
C PHE A 54 -12.30 -0.23 2.59
N ASP A 55 -11.79 0.00 3.80
CA ASP A 55 -11.96 1.20 4.59
C ASP A 55 -10.57 1.75 4.92
N PRO A 56 -10.18 2.94 4.40
CA PRO A 56 -8.89 3.57 4.73
C PRO A 56 -8.78 4.02 6.21
N GLY A 57 -9.83 3.82 7.01
CA GLY A 57 -9.87 4.36 8.34
C GLY A 57 -10.18 5.86 8.31
N THR A 58 -10.63 6.34 9.45
CA THR A 58 -10.97 7.73 9.71
C THR A 58 -10.30 8.22 10.98
N ASP A 59 -9.99 9.52 11.01
CA ASP A 59 -9.45 10.18 12.20
C ASP A 59 -10.44 10.06 13.37
N THR A 60 -9.99 9.46 14.47
CA THR A 60 -10.76 9.48 15.70
C THR A 60 -10.52 10.81 16.40
N LYS A 61 -11.57 11.64 16.50
CA LYS A 61 -11.53 12.97 17.14
C LYS A 61 -12.21 12.89 18.51
N PRO A 62 -11.46 12.64 19.59
CA PRO A 62 -12.06 12.53 20.92
C PRO A 62 -12.78 13.83 21.30
N THR A 63 -13.93 13.68 21.94
CA THR A 63 -14.75 14.81 22.39
C THR A 63 -14.93 14.73 23.90
N ILE A 64 -14.42 15.72 24.62
CA ILE A 64 -14.68 15.88 26.04
C ILE A 64 -16.08 16.48 26.18
N THR A 65 -16.97 15.78 26.89
CA THR A 65 -18.30 16.30 27.23
C THR A 65 -18.27 16.84 28.65
N ILE A 66 -18.53 18.13 28.82
CA ILE A 66 -18.61 18.80 30.12
C ILE A 66 -20.07 18.68 30.59
N THR A 67 -20.29 18.01 31.72
CA THR A 67 -21.62 17.79 32.31
C THR A 67 -21.74 18.44 33.68
N GLY A 68 -22.92 18.91 34.03
CA GLY A 68 -23.27 19.40 35.36
C GLY A 68 -24.78 19.42 35.58
N GLY A 69 -25.24 19.13 36.79
CA GLY A 69 -26.67 19.10 37.12
C GLY A 69 -27.50 18.16 36.22
N GLN A 70 -26.97 16.98 35.89
CA GLN A 70 -27.57 16.00 34.95
C GLN A 70 -27.74 16.50 33.50
N GLN A 71 -27.16 17.65 33.14
CA GLN A 71 -27.22 18.21 31.79
C GLN A 71 -25.83 18.26 31.17
N THR A 72 -25.78 18.18 29.83
CA THR A 72 -24.57 18.47 29.07
C THR A 72 -24.42 19.98 28.95
N LEU A 73 -23.37 20.54 29.56
CA LEU A 73 -23.08 21.97 29.57
C LEU A 73 -22.23 22.40 28.38
N GLY A 74 -21.43 21.49 27.82
CA GLY A 74 -20.60 21.79 26.65
C GLY A 74 -19.87 20.58 26.10
N LYS A 75 -19.30 20.74 24.91
CA LYS A 75 -18.43 19.73 24.27
C LYS A 75 -17.20 20.42 23.71
N VAL A 76 -16.03 19.90 24.03
CA VAL A 76 -14.74 20.36 23.48
C VAL A 76 -14.19 19.23 22.62
N ARG A 77 -13.92 19.53 21.35
CA ARG A 77 -13.24 18.59 20.45
C ARG A 77 -11.74 18.70 20.65
N LEU A 78 -11.10 17.58 20.90
CA LEU A 78 -9.64 17.48 20.88
C LEU A 78 -9.16 17.26 19.42
N PRO A 79 -7.89 17.56 19.12
CA PRO A 79 -7.26 17.13 17.88
C PRO A 79 -7.42 15.62 17.67
N ALA A 80 -7.36 15.17 16.42
CA ALA A 80 -7.34 13.74 16.13
C ALA A 80 -6.15 13.12 16.87
N SER A 81 -6.41 12.10 17.68
CA SER A 81 -5.37 11.45 18.47
C SER A 81 -4.82 10.22 17.76
N GLU A 82 -5.64 9.54 16.96
CA GLU A 82 -5.33 8.26 16.34
C GLU A 82 -6.14 8.08 15.05
N LEU A 83 -5.55 7.37 14.08
CA LEU A 83 -6.24 6.86 12.91
C LEU A 83 -6.93 5.54 13.29
N SER A 84 -8.21 5.37 12.93
CA SER A 84 -8.87 4.07 13.11
C SER A 84 -8.26 3.00 12.21
N THR A 85 -8.33 1.75 12.65
CA THR A 85 -7.76 0.58 11.97
C THR A 85 -8.32 0.44 10.55
N PRO A 86 -7.49 0.63 9.50
CA PRO A 86 -7.91 0.38 8.13
C PRO A 86 -8.20 -1.10 7.91
N THR A 87 -9.15 -1.40 7.03
CA THR A 87 -9.57 -2.78 6.75
C THR A 87 -9.80 -3.01 5.26
N PHE A 88 -9.71 -4.26 4.82
CA PHE A 88 -10.14 -4.66 3.48
C PHE A 88 -10.63 -6.10 3.46
N THR A 89 -11.36 -6.44 2.40
CA THR A 89 -12.02 -7.74 2.23
C THR A 89 -11.78 -8.28 0.83
N LEU A 90 -11.50 -9.58 0.74
CA LEU A 90 -11.31 -10.31 -0.51
C LEU A 90 -12.43 -11.34 -0.70
N THR A 91 -12.84 -11.61 -1.95
CA THR A 91 -13.83 -12.67 -2.25
C THR A 91 -13.25 -14.08 -2.12
N GLU A 92 -11.93 -14.22 -2.27
CA GLU A 92 -11.23 -15.49 -2.40
C GLU A 92 -9.94 -15.48 -1.57
N PHE A 93 -9.46 -16.66 -1.22
CA PHE A 93 -8.16 -16.82 -0.59
C PHE A 93 -7.06 -16.69 -1.65
N ASP A 94 -6.07 -15.85 -1.38
CA ASP A 94 -4.89 -15.66 -2.22
C ASP A 94 -3.68 -16.17 -1.45
N GLU A 95 -3.16 -17.32 -1.87
CA GLU A 95 -2.01 -17.99 -1.25
C GLU A 95 -0.74 -17.14 -1.32
N ALA A 96 -0.54 -16.41 -2.42
CA ALA A 96 0.64 -15.60 -2.63
C ALA A 96 0.59 -14.34 -1.75
N PHE A 97 -0.58 -13.73 -1.62
CA PHE A 97 -0.80 -12.64 -0.68
C PHE A 97 -0.64 -13.10 0.78
N HIS A 98 -1.21 -14.24 1.17
CA HIS A 98 -1.11 -14.72 2.55
C HIS A 98 0.35 -15.06 2.94
N ALA A 99 1.12 -15.60 1.99
CA ALA A 99 2.56 -15.83 2.18
C ALA A 99 3.41 -14.54 2.22
N LEU A 100 2.86 -13.40 1.81
CA LEU A 100 3.57 -12.14 1.83
C LEU A 100 3.74 -11.60 3.26
N PHE A 101 2.75 -11.73 4.13
CA PHE A 101 2.76 -11.11 5.46
C PHE A 101 2.90 -12.10 6.63
N VAL A 102 2.71 -13.40 6.39
CA VAL A 102 2.97 -14.45 7.38
C VAL A 102 4.33 -15.09 7.04
N GLY A 103 5.38 -14.75 7.78
CA GLY A 103 6.77 -15.12 7.46
C GLY A 103 7.08 -16.62 7.43
N ASN A 104 6.26 -17.43 8.11
CA ASN A 104 6.38 -18.90 8.09
C ASN A 104 5.40 -19.59 7.13
N TYR A 105 4.61 -18.82 6.35
CA TYR A 105 3.81 -19.37 5.27
C TYR A 105 4.74 -19.64 4.08
N THR A 106 5.05 -20.91 3.83
CA THR A 106 5.79 -21.32 2.63
C THR A 106 4.82 -21.95 1.64
N ASN A 107 4.61 -21.31 0.49
CA ASN A 107 3.94 -21.96 -0.64
C ASN A 107 4.81 -23.12 -1.14
N ASP A 108 4.19 -24.26 -1.49
CA ASP A 108 4.94 -25.39 -2.07
C ASP A 108 5.39 -25.05 -3.49
N ALA A 109 6.56 -24.42 -3.57
CA ALA A 109 7.17 -23.99 -4.82
C ALA A 109 7.66 -25.15 -5.71
N ALA A 110 7.74 -26.38 -5.17
CA ALA A 110 8.31 -27.52 -5.87
C ALA A 110 7.25 -28.38 -6.57
N TYR A 111 6.05 -28.50 -5.99
CA TYR A 111 5.03 -29.44 -6.49
C TYR A 111 3.64 -28.83 -6.68
N ASN A 112 3.26 -27.79 -5.90
CA ASN A 112 1.97 -27.12 -6.08
C ASN A 112 1.94 -25.74 -5.40
N THR A 113 2.09 -24.68 -6.19
CA THR A 113 2.12 -23.30 -5.70
C THR A 113 0.79 -22.82 -5.10
N ALA A 114 -0.31 -23.55 -5.29
CA ALA A 114 -1.62 -23.27 -4.68
C ALA A 114 -1.84 -24.02 -3.35
N ARG A 115 -0.81 -24.68 -2.81
CA ARG A 115 -0.88 -25.35 -1.50
C ARG A 115 -0.10 -24.58 -0.46
N VAL A 116 -0.76 -24.38 0.68
CA VAL A 116 -0.12 -23.77 1.84
C VAL A 116 -0.52 -24.43 3.15
N ILE A 117 0.40 -24.40 4.11
CA ILE A 117 0.18 -24.89 5.47
C ILE A 117 -0.06 -23.69 6.37
N ARG A 118 -1.21 -23.69 7.06
CA ARG A 118 -1.51 -22.75 8.14
C ARG A 118 -1.14 -23.36 9.49
N PRO A 119 -0.05 -22.91 10.15
CA PRO A 119 0.20 -23.33 11.53
C PRO A 119 -0.89 -22.73 12.44
N LEU A 120 -1.38 -23.53 13.39
CA LEU A 120 -2.40 -23.14 14.37
C LEU A 120 -1.81 -22.44 15.61
N ASN A 121 -0.49 -22.31 15.69
CA ASN A 121 0.21 -21.81 16.87
C ASN A 121 0.69 -20.36 16.69
N ALA A 122 0.21 -19.47 17.54
CA ALA A 122 0.62 -18.06 17.63
C ALA A 122 2.13 -17.84 17.89
N TYR A 123 2.87 -18.86 18.32
CA TYR A 123 4.33 -18.81 18.49
C TYR A 123 5.13 -19.03 17.19
N GLN A 124 4.44 -19.27 16.07
CA GLN A 124 5.05 -19.46 14.75
C GLN A 124 4.51 -18.46 13.72
N GLU A 125 3.67 -17.50 14.12
CA GLU A 125 3.26 -16.41 13.22
C GLU A 125 4.28 -15.28 13.36
N ASP A 126 5.25 -15.26 12.46
CA ASP A 126 6.16 -14.13 12.29
C ASP A 126 5.48 -13.13 11.36
N PHE A 127 5.05 -12.00 11.88
CA PHE A 127 4.36 -10.99 11.09
C PHE A 127 5.38 -10.04 10.47
N ILE A 128 5.31 -9.89 9.15
CA ILE A 128 6.22 -9.02 8.42
C ILE A 128 5.61 -7.63 8.27
N ASP A 129 6.40 -6.61 8.61
CA ASP A 129 6.08 -5.21 8.37
C ASP A 129 5.91 -4.94 6.87
N CYS A 130 4.77 -4.36 6.49
CA CYS A 130 4.41 -4.08 5.11
C CYS A 130 4.14 -2.59 4.87
N PHE A 131 4.40 -2.15 3.63
CA PHE A 131 3.73 -1.00 3.06
C PHE A 131 2.41 -1.46 2.43
N VAL A 132 1.34 -0.72 2.69
CA VAL A 132 0.01 -1.00 2.13
C VAL A 132 -0.55 0.28 1.53
N ARG A 133 -1.10 0.20 0.32
CA ARG A 133 -1.61 1.36 -0.39
C ARG A 133 -3.03 1.13 -0.90
N PHE A 134 -3.95 2.01 -0.51
CA PHE A 134 -5.33 2.00 -0.99
C PHE A 134 -5.52 3.08 -2.05
N HIS A 135 -5.96 2.66 -3.23
CA HIS A 135 -6.24 3.52 -4.37
C HIS A 135 -7.75 3.73 -4.47
N ILE A 136 -8.19 4.98 -4.27
CA ILE A 136 -9.61 5.33 -4.25
C ILE A 136 -9.89 6.28 -5.41
N ARG A 137 -10.64 5.82 -6.41
CA ARG A 137 -11.07 6.70 -7.50
C ARG A 137 -12.12 7.68 -6.98
N ARG A 138 -11.83 8.98 -7.08
CA ARG A 138 -12.75 10.06 -6.73
C ARG A 138 -12.94 11.03 -7.88
N THR A 139 -14.17 11.50 -8.04
CA THR A 139 -14.47 12.59 -8.97
C THR A 139 -14.40 13.90 -8.21
N HIS A 140 -13.39 14.72 -8.50
CA HIS A 140 -13.29 16.07 -7.96
C HIS A 140 -13.97 17.05 -8.89
N ARG A 141 -14.77 17.94 -8.30
CA ARG A 141 -15.32 19.09 -9.01
C ARG A 141 -14.27 20.20 -9.01
N THR A 142 -13.82 20.62 -10.19
CA THR A 142 -13.10 21.87 -10.38
C THR A 142 -14.11 23.01 -10.59
N SER A 143 -13.63 24.25 -10.66
CA SER A 143 -14.50 25.41 -10.91
C SER A 143 -15.27 25.33 -12.24
N THR A 144 -14.80 24.52 -13.21
CA THR A 144 -15.36 24.46 -14.57
C THR A 144 -15.60 23.04 -15.11
N SER A 145 -15.13 21.98 -14.44
CA SER A 145 -15.25 20.59 -14.91
C SER A 145 -15.28 19.58 -13.76
N PHE A 146 -15.59 18.32 -14.09
CA PHE A 146 -15.37 17.19 -13.21
C PHE A 146 -14.15 16.43 -13.71
N VAL A 147 -13.12 16.32 -12.89
CA VAL A 147 -11.91 15.55 -13.20
C VAL A 147 -11.83 14.37 -12.23
N GLN A 148 -11.53 13.20 -12.76
CA GLN A 148 -11.35 12.00 -11.95
C GLN A 148 -9.88 11.90 -11.53
N TYR A 149 -9.68 11.70 -10.24
CA TYR A 149 -8.38 11.45 -9.64
C TYR A 149 -8.43 10.18 -8.80
N TRP A 150 -7.26 9.69 -8.45
CA TRP A 150 -7.05 8.68 -7.44
C TRP A 150 -6.52 9.36 -6.20
N ASP A 151 -7.26 9.25 -5.10
CA ASP A 151 -6.72 9.51 -3.77
C ASP A 151 -6.07 8.21 -3.29
N ILE A 152 -4.80 8.30 -2.94
CA ILE A 152 -3.94 7.15 -2.68
C ILE A 152 -3.45 7.27 -1.24
N TYR A 153 -3.97 6.42 -0.36
CA TYR A 153 -3.56 6.33 1.03
C TYR A 153 -2.45 5.29 1.13
N THR A 154 -1.24 5.71 1.50
CA THR A 154 -0.09 4.83 1.68
C THR A 154 0.22 4.72 3.16
N TYR A 155 0.02 3.55 3.74
CA TYR A 155 0.44 3.23 5.11
C TYR A 155 1.89 2.78 5.10
N LEU A 156 2.71 3.47 5.91
CA LEU A 156 4.16 3.39 5.83
C LEU A 156 4.75 2.24 6.65
N ASN A 157 4.05 1.80 7.69
CA ASN A 157 4.37 0.57 8.40
C ASN A 157 3.10 -0.08 8.93
N ALA A 158 2.75 -1.23 8.40
CA ALA A 158 1.54 -1.97 8.75
C ALA A 158 1.82 -3.47 8.89
N VAL A 159 1.35 -4.06 9.98
CA VAL A 159 1.20 -5.51 10.11
C VAL A 159 -0.21 -5.89 9.66
N ILE A 160 -0.30 -6.85 8.76
CA ILE A 160 -1.59 -7.34 8.25
C ILE A 160 -2.07 -8.50 9.11
N GLU A 161 -3.29 -8.39 9.61
CA GLU A 161 -3.94 -9.42 10.41
C GLU A 161 -5.23 -9.88 9.71
N GLN A 162 -5.44 -11.20 9.63
CA GLN A 162 -6.69 -11.74 9.12
C GLN A 162 -7.77 -11.67 10.21
N THR A 163 -8.84 -10.91 9.97
CA THR A 163 -9.93 -10.70 10.92
C THR A 163 -11.09 -11.67 10.73
N SER A 164 -11.30 -12.17 9.51
CA SER A 164 -12.29 -13.22 9.23
C SER A 164 -11.79 -14.23 8.21
N GLY A 165 -12.12 -15.50 8.43
CA GLY A 165 -11.81 -16.62 7.53
C GLY A 165 -12.94 -16.94 6.56
N PRO A 166 -12.67 -17.79 5.55
CA PRO A 166 -13.72 -18.28 4.66
C PRO A 166 -14.77 -19.03 5.48
N ALA A 167 -15.97 -18.47 5.57
CA ALA A 167 -17.11 -19.06 6.26
C ALA A 167 -18.01 -19.80 5.27
N VAL A 168 -18.37 -21.04 5.58
CA VAL A 168 -19.36 -21.80 4.80
C VAL A 168 -20.71 -21.63 5.46
N THR A 169 -21.59 -20.85 4.84
CA THR A 169 -22.98 -20.69 5.26
C THR A 169 -23.89 -21.06 4.11
N GLU A 170 -24.88 -21.93 4.34
CA GLU A 170 -25.90 -22.27 3.35
C GLU A 170 -26.74 -21.02 3.04
N GLN A 171 -26.66 -20.54 1.80
CA GLN A 171 -27.38 -19.35 1.34
C GLN A 171 -28.65 -19.79 0.59
N THR A 172 -29.82 -19.27 1.00
CA THR A 172 -31.08 -19.41 0.26
C THR A 172 -31.55 -18.05 -0.26
N GLY A 173 -31.81 -17.93 -1.57
CA GLY A 173 -32.30 -16.69 -2.21
C GLY A 173 -31.20 -15.82 -2.83
N ASN A 174 -31.50 -14.53 -3.07
CA ASN A 174 -30.49 -13.55 -3.49
C ASN A 174 -29.53 -13.29 -2.32
N ALA A 175 -28.30 -13.77 -2.45
CA ALA A 175 -27.30 -13.79 -1.41
C ALA A 175 -26.02 -13.07 -1.87
N THR A 176 -25.45 -12.25 -0.98
CA THR A 176 -24.06 -11.79 -1.12
C THR A 176 -23.13 -12.92 -0.69
N ASN A 177 -22.00 -13.10 -1.39
CA ASN A 177 -21.01 -14.14 -1.05
C ASN A 177 -20.68 -14.11 0.46
N PRO A 178 -21.03 -15.14 1.25
CA PRO A 178 -20.73 -15.18 2.69
C PRO A 178 -19.27 -15.51 3.00
N GLY A 179 -18.49 -15.93 2.00
CA GLY A 179 -17.12 -16.41 2.17
C GLY A 179 -16.05 -15.32 2.18
N ASN A 180 -16.41 -14.03 2.29
CA ASN A 180 -15.44 -12.95 2.24
C ASN A 180 -14.41 -13.06 3.36
N ILE A 181 -13.15 -12.87 2.99
CA ILE A 181 -12.00 -12.95 3.89
C ILE A 181 -11.60 -11.52 4.26
N GLY A 182 -11.68 -11.20 5.54
CA GLY A 182 -11.42 -9.87 6.09
C GLY A 182 -10.00 -9.75 6.63
N TYR A 183 -9.42 -8.57 6.43
CA TYR A 183 -8.09 -8.20 6.88
C TYR A 183 -8.11 -6.81 7.53
N SER A 184 -7.28 -6.61 8.54
CA SER A 184 -7.04 -5.33 9.19
C SER A 184 -5.56 -4.96 9.16
N LEU A 185 -5.28 -3.66 9.18
CA LEU A 185 -3.93 -3.12 9.24
C LEU A 185 -3.65 -2.60 10.64
N ASN A 186 -2.71 -3.24 11.35
CA ASN A 186 -2.17 -2.74 12.60
C ASN A 186 -1.01 -1.79 12.29
N LEU A 187 -1.23 -0.49 12.50
CA LEU A 187 -0.33 0.57 12.02
C LEU A 187 0.70 0.95 13.07
N SER A 188 1.91 1.25 12.62
CA SER A 188 2.93 1.90 13.45
C SER A 188 3.63 3.03 12.70
N PRO A 189 4.22 4.03 13.38
CA PRO A 189 4.92 5.12 12.70
C PRO A 189 6.20 4.64 12.01
N SER A 190 6.44 5.10 10.78
CA SER A 190 7.67 4.92 10.02
C SER A 190 8.48 6.21 10.01
N THR A 191 9.81 6.10 9.89
CA THR A 191 10.72 7.24 9.61
C THR A 191 10.93 7.49 8.12
N ARG A 192 10.44 6.59 7.27
CA ARG A 192 10.64 6.62 5.81
C ARG A 192 9.33 6.53 5.05
N ASP A 193 9.29 7.21 3.91
CA ASP A 193 8.28 7.03 2.88
C ASP A 193 8.52 5.72 2.10
N ILE A 194 7.54 5.28 1.31
CA ILE A 194 7.58 4.13 0.40
C ILE A 194 8.68 4.22 -0.65
N THR A 195 9.14 5.43 -0.99
CA THR A 195 10.30 5.66 -1.87
C THR A 195 11.62 5.50 -1.12
N GLY A 196 11.60 5.17 0.17
CA GLY A 196 12.78 5.07 1.02
C GLY A 196 13.32 6.42 1.51
N GLU A 197 12.76 7.55 1.07
CA GLU A 197 13.15 8.88 1.56
C GLU A 197 12.84 9.02 3.06
N LEU A 198 13.73 9.71 3.80
CA LEU A 198 13.49 10.01 5.21
C LEU A 198 12.41 11.09 5.32
N LEU A 199 11.40 10.87 6.18
CA LEU A 199 10.35 11.86 6.43
C LEU A 199 10.92 13.16 7.02
N SER A 200 12.03 13.10 7.77
CA SER A 200 12.77 14.27 8.25
C SER A 200 13.35 15.14 7.12
N GLY A 201 13.58 14.55 5.95
CA GLY A 201 14.07 15.25 4.75
C GLY A 201 12.94 15.85 3.90
N MET A 202 11.69 15.47 4.17
CA MET A 202 10.53 15.93 3.41
C MET A 202 9.92 17.18 4.04
N THR A 203 9.31 18.03 3.22
CA THR A 203 8.60 19.23 3.68
C THR A 203 7.16 18.97 4.13
N LEU A 204 6.82 17.70 4.39
CA LEU A 204 5.44 17.24 4.65
C LEU A 204 4.96 17.44 6.11
N GLY A 205 5.80 17.99 6.98
CA GLY A 205 5.41 18.32 8.35
C GLY A 205 5.14 17.10 9.24
N ALA A 206 5.86 16.00 8.99
CA ALA A 206 5.81 14.80 9.82
C ALA A 206 6.12 15.14 11.28
N GLN A 207 5.35 14.57 12.20
CA GLN A 207 5.55 14.81 13.63
C GLN A 207 6.73 13.97 14.13
N ASP A 208 7.71 14.60 14.78
CA ASP A 208 8.91 13.92 15.30
C ASP A 208 9.61 13.05 14.25
N ASP A 209 9.64 13.53 12.99
CA ASP A 209 10.23 12.86 11.83
C ASP A 209 9.63 11.47 11.52
N LYS A 210 8.40 11.22 11.99
CA LYS A 210 7.68 9.96 11.79
C LYS A 210 6.21 10.20 11.44
N ASP A 211 5.65 9.28 10.68
CA ASP A 211 4.20 9.26 10.43
C ASP A 211 3.72 7.84 10.10
N VAL A 212 2.41 7.62 10.19
CA VAL A 212 1.77 6.33 9.91
C VAL A 212 1.30 6.22 8.46
N ALA A 213 0.93 7.34 7.84
CA ALA A 213 0.35 7.34 6.50
C ALA A 213 0.63 8.62 5.71
N LEU A 214 0.66 8.48 4.39
CA LEU A 214 0.72 9.59 3.44
C LEU A 214 -0.46 9.52 2.48
N VAL A 215 -0.96 10.68 2.05
CA VAL A 215 -2.03 10.77 1.06
C VAL A 215 -1.52 11.49 -0.17
N HIS A 216 -1.54 10.79 -1.30
CA HIS A 216 -1.15 11.33 -2.61
C HIS A 216 -2.38 11.38 -3.52
N ARG A 217 -2.59 12.48 -4.22
CA ARG A 217 -3.52 12.57 -5.34
C ARG A 217 -2.81 12.41 -6.68
N SER A 218 -3.27 11.49 -7.52
CA SER A 218 -2.74 11.29 -8.87
C SER A 218 -3.86 11.13 -9.91
N LEU A 219 -3.55 11.31 -11.20
CA LEU A 219 -4.47 11.04 -12.31
C LEU A 219 -4.63 9.54 -12.58
N LEU A 220 -3.62 8.75 -12.21
CA LEU A 220 -3.59 7.30 -12.38
C LEU A 220 -3.14 6.63 -11.06
N PRO A 221 -3.44 5.34 -10.85
CA PRO A 221 -2.89 4.59 -9.73
C PRO A 221 -1.36 4.61 -9.71
N LEU A 222 -0.76 4.38 -8.53
CA LEU A 222 0.68 4.38 -8.35
C LEU A 222 1.18 2.97 -8.04
N GLN A 223 2.32 2.62 -8.62
CA GLN A 223 2.99 1.36 -8.39
C GLN A 223 4.43 1.60 -7.98
N THR A 224 4.85 0.88 -6.94
CA THR A 224 6.22 0.92 -6.43
C THR A 224 6.97 -0.34 -6.86
N THR A 225 8.19 -0.15 -7.37
CA THR A 225 9.15 -1.20 -7.68
C THR A 225 10.49 -0.88 -7.05
N VAL A 226 11.10 -1.86 -6.40
CA VAL A 226 12.47 -1.81 -5.90
C VAL A 226 13.39 -2.59 -6.84
N TYR A 227 14.61 -2.10 -7.01
CA TYR A 227 15.72 -2.79 -7.64
C TYR A 227 16.91 -2.78 -6.67
N ASN A 228 17.37 -3.96 -6.28
CA ASN A 228 18.55 -4.14 -5.45
C ASN A 228 19.75 -4.36 -6.38
N ALA A 229 20.67 -3.39 -6.44
CA ALA A 229 21.75 -3.40 -7.42
C ALA A 229 22.82 -4.46 -7.11
N ASP A 230 23.51 -4.93 -8.14
CA ASP A 230 24.69 -5.82 -8.06
C ASP A 230 26.02 -5.09 -8.27
N GLY A 231 25.94 -3.85 -8.75
CA GLY A 231 27.06 -3.00 -9.13
C GLY A 231 27.63 -3.23 -10.54
N ILE A 232 26.87 -3.91 -11.39
CA ILE A 232 27.21 -4.13 -12.81
C ILE A 232 26.07 -3.64 -13.70
N GLU A 233 24.83 -4.04 -13.41
CA GLU A 233 23.68 -3.76 -14.27
C GLU A 233 23.22 -2.31 -14.15
N VAL A 234 22.89 -1.73 -15.32
CA VAL A 234 22.39 -0.34 -15.46
C VAL A 234 20.95 -0.30 -15.97
N VAL A 235 20.32 -1.46 -16.09
CA VAL A 235 18.97 -1.62 -16.61
C VAL A 235 18.20 -2.54 -15.69
N PHE A 236 16.96 -2.16 -15.37
CA PHE A 236 16.01 -3.02 -14.67
C PHE A 236 14.60 -2.81 -15.24
N THR A 237 13.67 -3.68 -14.88
CA THR A 237 12.31 -3.68 -15.45
C THR A 237 11.28 -3.52 -14.34
N LEU A 238 10.35 -2.59 -14.49
CA LEU A 238 9.27 -2.39 -13.53
C LEU A 238 8.33 -3.61 -13.47
N GLY A 239 7.48 -3.71 -12.44
CA GLY A 239 6.46 -4.78 -12.37
C GLY A 239 5.22 -4.51 -13.22
N PHE A 240 4.94 -3.25 -13.50
CA PHE A 240 3.85 -2.82 -14.39
C PHE A 240 4.35 -1.70 -15.30
N ARG A 241 3.74 -1.59 -16.49
CA ARG A 241 4.09 -0.54 -17.45
C ARG A 241 3.82 0.83 -16.83
N PRO A 242 4.80 1.75 -16.85
CA PRO A 242 4.59 3.11 -16.37
C PRO A 242 3.75 3.87 -17.39
N SER A 243 2.99 4.88 -16.95
CA SER A 243 2.18 5.70 -17.87
C SER A 243 2.94 6.90 -18.47
N THR A 244 4.14 7.21 -17.97
CA THR A 244 4.97 8.29 -18.52
C THR A 244 6.41 7.83 -18.74
N THR A 245 7.09 8.49 -19.68
CA THR A 245 8.52 8.31 -19.97
C THR A 245 9.39 9.24 -19.11
N ASP A 246 8.83 9.85 -18.07
CA ASP A 246 9.54 10.85 -17.26
C ASP A 246 10.71 10.18 -16.54
N ALA A 247 11.90 10.71 -16.78
CA ALA A 247 13.16 10.17 -16.27
C ALA A 247 13.76 10.99 -15.12
N THR A 248 13.23 12.19 -14.84
CA THR A 248 13.86 13.18 -13.96
C THR A 248 13.21 13.32 -12.58
N GLY A 249 12.52 12.30 -12.07
CA GLY A 249 11.87 12.38 -10.75
C GLY A 249 10.66 13.32 -10.70
N ALA A 250 10.03 13.60 -11.85
CA ALA A 250 8.87 14.50 -11.94
C ALA A 250 7.57 13.82 -11.45
N ILE A 251 6.46 14.57 -11.45
CA ILE A 251 5.12 14.17 -10.98
C ILE A 251 4.66 12.77 -11.47
N GLY A 252 5.16 12.30 -12.62
CA GLY A 252 4.81 10.99 -13.19
C GLY A 252 5.51 9.78 -12.56
N ASN A 253 6.83 9.86 -12.31
CA ASN A 253 7.68 8.80 -11.78
C ASN A 253 8.70 9.39 -10.78
N ASN A 254 8.60 9.03 -9.50
CA ASN A 254 9.63 9.33 -8.51
C ASN A 254 10.67 8.22 -8.49
N TYR A 255 11.96 8.60 -8.57
CA TYR A 255 13.08 7.68 -8.47
C TYR A 255 13.99 8.09 -7.33
N THR A 256 14.35 7.13 -6.50
CA THR A 256 15.28 7.32 -5.39
C THR A 256 16.36 6.26 -5.45
N LEU A 257 17.55 6.63 -4.99
CA LEU A 257 18.66 5.72 -4.75
C LEU A 257 19.04 5.85 -3.27
N ASN A 258 18.93 4.75 -2.51
CA ASN A 258 19.14 4.71 -1.07
C ASN A 258 18.31 5.74 -0.28
N GLY A 259 17.12 6.08 -0.78
CA GLY A 259 16.26 7.08 -0.15
C GLY A 259 16.70 8.52 -0.39
N VAL A 260 17.52 8.76 -1.41
CA VAL A 260 17.85 10.10 -1.92
C VAL A 260 17.24 10.23 -3.31
N GLN A 261 16.49 11.31 -3.54
CA GLN A 261 15.89 11.56 -4.85
C GLN A 261 16.98 11.71 -5.92
N ALA A 262 16.79 11.01 -7.03
CA ALA A 262 17.72 10.96 -8.14
C ALA A 262 16.97 10.97 -9.48
N SER A 263 17.69 10.85 -10.58
CA SER A 263 17.11 10.75 -11.92
C SER A 263 17.66 9.55 -12.65
N VAL A 264 16.83 8.96 -13.50
CA VAL A 264 17.19 7.88 -14.41
C VAL A 264 17.53 8.46 -15.78
N THR A 265 18.20 7.69 -16.62
CA THR A 265 18.51 8.08 -18.00
C THR A 265 17.29 7.96 -18.90
N SER A 266 16.49 6.91 -18.73
CA SER A 266 15.26 6.72 -19.50
C SER A 266 14.27 5.77 -18.84
N VAL A 267 12.99 5.96 -19.13
CA VAL A 267 11.89 5.06 -18.80
C VAL A 267 11.11 4.73 -20.08
N VAL A 268 10.95 3.45 -20.40
CA VAL A 268 10.26 2.99 -21.61
C VAL A 268 8.86 2.49 -21.25
N VAL A 269 7.82 3.26 -21.57
CA VAL A 269 6.41 2.92 -21.29
C VAL A 269 5.98 1.57 -21.86
N ALA A 270 6.43 1.22 -23.06
CA ALA A 270 6.01 0.00 -23.74
C ALA A 270 6.52 -1.29 -23.07
N THR A 271 7.70 -1.25 -22.44
CA THR A 271 8.38 -2.42 -21.88
C THR A 271 8.59 -2.32 -20.36
N GLY A 272 8.37 -1.15 -19.76
CA GLY A 272 8.69 -0.87 -18.37
C GLY A 272 10.18 -0.87 -18.05
N VAL A 273 11.05 -0.85 -19.06
CA VAL A 273 12.49 -0.84 -18.87
C VAL A 273 12.94 0.54 -18.38
N VAL A 274 13.72 0.55 -17.32
CA VAL A 274 14.36 1.73 -16.73
C VAL A 274 15.87 1.61 -16.90
N THR A 275 16.51 2.68 -17.36
CA THR A 275 17.96 2.75 -17.52
C THR A 275 18.51 3.81 -16.58
N ILE A 276 19.48 3.44 -15.74
CA ILE A 276 20.18 4.35 -14.82
C ILE A 276 21.52 4.78 -15.40
N SER A 277 22.05 5.91 -14.92
CA SER A 277 23.24 6.54 -15.50
C SER A 277 24.56 5.82 -15.19
N ALA A 278 24.59 5.07 -14.09
CA ALA A 278 25.73 4.25 -13.67
C ALA A 278 25.23 3.07 -12.85
N ALA A 279 25.96 1.97 -12.87
CA ALA A 279 25.68 0.85 -11.99
C ALA A 279 25.89 1.31 -10.54
N GLY A 280 25.00 0.91 -9.65
CA GLY A 280 25.11 1.21 -8.22
C GLY A 280 26.26 0.44 -7.56
N SER A 281 26.25 0.38 -6.24
CA SER A 281 27.01 -0.63 -5.48
C SER A 281 26.10 -1.82 -5.14
N SER A 282 26.66 -2.97 -4.79
CA SER A 282 25.92 -4.20 -4.47
C SER A 282 25.02 -4.14 -3.23
N ALA A 283 24.92 -2.97 -2.58
CA ALA A 283 24.06 -2.69 -1.44
C ALA A 283 23.10 -1.53 -1.71
N ASP A 284 23.13 -0.98 -2.93
CA ASP A 284 22.28 0.15 -3.29
C ASP A 284 20.86 -0.34 -3.60
N ILE A 285 19.90 0.36 -3.00
CA ILE A 285 18.47 0.12 -3.15
C ILE A 285 17.89 1.25 -3.98
N ALA A 286 17.47 0.93 -5.20
CA ALA A 286 16.81 1.86 -6.10
C ALA A 286 15.30 1.65 -6.04
N ILE A 287 14.51 2.71 -5.84
CA ILE A 287 13.04 2.61 -5.80
C ILE A 287 12.44 3.53 -6.86
N VAL A 288 11.53 2.98 -7.66
CA VAL A 288 10.68 3.73 -8.59
C VAL A 288 9.25 3.66 -8.07
N ASP A 289 8.66 4.81 -7.76
CA ASP A 289 7.22 4.95 -7.50
C ASP A 289 6.59 5.76 -8.62
N GLY A 290 5.79 5.12 -9.46
CA GLY A 290 5.32 5.70 -10.71
C GLY A 290 3.88 5.40 -11.03
N THR A 291 3.30 6.24 -11.87
CA THR A 291 1.92 6.08 -12.34
C THR A 291 1.78 4.89 -13.31
N THR A 292 0.69 4.11 -13.20
CA THR A 292 0.45 2.93 -14.05
C THR A 292 -1.02 2.74 -14.39
N GLU A 293 -1.28 2.06 -15.51
CA GLU A 293 -2.62 1.57 -15.90
C GLU A 293 -2.83 0.09 -15.54
N TRP A 294 -1.99 -0.48 -14.67
CA TRP A 294 -2.01 -1.91 -14.30
C TRP A 294 -1.83 -2.88 -15.48
N THR A 295 -1.13 -2.44 -16.52
CA THR A 295 -0.73 -3.34 -17.61
C THR A 295 0.55 -4.07 -17.20
N ALA A 296 0.45 -5.39 -17.02
CA ALA A 296 1.59 -6.23 -16.73
C ALA A 296 2.64 -6.17 -17.85
N ILE A 297 3.90 -6.38 -17.48
CA ILE A 297 5.04 -6.42 -18.41
C ILE A 297 5.24 -7.81 -18.98
#